data_AF-A0A3N5N8R3-F1
#
_entry.id   AF-A0A3N5N8R3-F1
#
_cell.length_a   1.000
_cell.length_b   1.000
_cell.length_c   1.000
_cell.angle_alpha   90.00
_cell.angle_beta   90.00
_cell.angle_gamma   90.00
#
_symmetry.space_group_name_H-M   'P 1'
#
loop_
_entity.id
_entity.type
_entity.pdbx_description
1 polymer ?
#
loop_
_entity_poly.entity_id
_entity_poly.type
_entity_poly.pdbx_seq_one_letter_code
_entity_poly.pdbx_strand_id
1 'polypeptide(L)'
;VFQGVNGPHWVESLLGDLPGGQVGFLVTVSVFVFVFAFFLDFFEIAFIIVPLLAPVAQKMGIDLVWFGVLLCVILQTSFLHPPFGFALFYLRGIAPREVKTSDMYWGAVPWLLLQLVVASIVIVWPGLVTTWIDKPQAIDLDKVKIEVPVEPYAPPPEFAPLEIPAK
;
A
#
# COMPACT_ATOMS: atom_id res chain seq x y z
N VAL A 1 -9.58 -17.46 13.32
CA VAL A 1 -9.17 -17.36 14.75
C VAL A 1 -8.77 -15.95 15.15
N PHE A 2 -7.76 -15.30 14.57
CA PHE A 2 -7.33 -13.93 14.99
C PHE A 2 -8.44 -12.85 14.89
N GLN A 3 -9.23 -12.88 13.81
CA GLN A 3 -10.43 -12.02 13.64
C GLN A 3 -11.58 -12.38 14.61
N GLY A 4 -11.65 -13.64 15.06
CA GLY A 4 -12.73 -14.15 15.92
C GLY A 4 -12.48 -13.97 17.42
N VAL A 5 -11.25 -13.61 17.83
CA VAL A 5 -10.85 -13.39 19.24
C VAL A 5 -10.61 -11.91 19.52
N ASN A 6 -11.15 -10.99 18.70
CA ASN A 6 -10.92 -9.54 18.82
C ASN A 6 -9.43 -9.14 18.77
N GLY A 7 -8.60 -9.89 18.04
CA GLY A 7 -7.18 -9.57 17.82
C GLY A 7 -6.93 -8.12 17.35
N PRO A 8 -7.75 -7.55 16.46
CA PRO A 8 -7.61 -6.15 16.07
C PRO A 8 -7.76 -5.15 17.24
N HIS A 9 -8.66 -5.40 18.19
CA HIS A 9 -8.86 -4.55 19.37
C HIS A 9 -7.73 -4.71 20.41
N TRP A 10 -7.12 -5.89 20.49
CA TRP A 10 -5.96 -6.11 21.35
C TRP A 10 -4.72 -5.40 20.81
N VAL A 11 -4.50 -5.46 19.50
CA VAL A 11 -3.45 -4.68 18.83
C VAL A 11 -3.73 -3.17 18.94
N GLU A 12 -5.00 -2.76 18.82
CA GLU A 12 -5.44 -1.37 19.00
C GLU A 12 -5.17 -0.81 20.41
N SER A 13 -5.47 -1.56 21.47
CA SER A 13 -5.19 -1.13 22.85
C SER A 13 -3.70 -1.08 23.15
N LEU A 14 -2.93 -2.10 22.73
CA LEU A 14 -1.47 -2.10 22.90
C LEU A 14 -0.77 -0.99 22.12
N LEU A 15 -1.29 -0.64 20.94
CA LEU A 15 -0.72 0.42 20.11
C LEU A 15 -1.28 1.81 20.43
N GLY A 16 -2.48 1.89 21.02
CA GLY A 16 -3.10 3.14 21.49
C GLY A 16 -2.47 3.67 22.79
N ASP A 17 -1.91 2.78 23.61
CA ASP A 17 -1.18 3.14 24.83
C ASP A 17 0.26 3.62 24.56
N LEU A 18 0.75 3.51 23.31
CA LEU A 18 2.08 4.00 22.94
C LEU A 18 2.11 5.55 22.87
N PRO A 19 3.08 6.20 23.53
CA PRO A 19 3.24 7.65 23.42
C PRO A 19 3.64 8.02 21.98
N GLY A 20 2.83 8.87 21.32
CA GLY A 20 3.16 9.41 19.99
C GLY A 20 2.06 9.34 18.92
N GLY A 21 0.86 8.83 19.23
CA GLY A 21 -0.27 8.84 18.31
C GLY A 21 0.03 8.14 16.97
N GLN A 22 -0.30 8.78 15.84
CA GLN A 22 -0.09 8.22 14.51
C GLN A 22 1.39 7.93 14.19
N VAL A 23 2.31 8.79 14.66
CA VAL A 23 3.75 8.63 14.40
C VAL A 23 4.34 7.49 15.23
N GLY A 24 3.94 7.35 16.49
CA GLY A 24 4.37 6.25 17.35
C GLY A 24 3.95 4.88 16.82
N PHE A 25 2.72 4.78 16.30
CA PHE A 25 2.26 3.59 15.59
C PHE A 25 3.12 3.28 14.36
N LEU A 26 3.40 4.29 13.53
CA LEU A 26 4.19 4.10 12.31
C LEU A 26 5.61 3.65 12.61
N VAL A 27 6.27 4.22 13.61
CA VAL A 27 7.61 3.79 14.05
C VAL A 27 7.56 2.34 14.56
N THR A 28 6.55 2.00 15.36
CA THR A 28 6.42 0.65 15.93
C THR A 28 6.19 -0.39 14.85
N VAL A 29 5.26 -0.13 13.92
CA VAL A 29 5.02 -1.00 12.76
C VAL A 29 6.25 -1.07 11.87
N SER A 30 6.96 0.03 11.68
CA SER A 30 8.19 0.08 10.90
C SER A 30 9.24 -0.87 11.45
N VAL A 31 9.49 -0.82 12.76
CA VAL A 31 10.43 -1.71 13.44
C VAL A 31 9.94 -3.16 13.42
N PHE A 32 8.65 -3.38 13.68
CA PHE A 32 8.04 -4.70 13.65
C PHE A 32 8.21 -5.38 12.28
N VAL A 33 7.85 -4.67 11.20
CA VAL A 33 7.99 -5.19 9.83
C VAL A 33 9.45 -5.35 9.45
N PHE A 34 10.34 -4.43 9.86
CA PHE A 34 11.77 -4.57 9.61
C PHE A 34 12.35 -5.87 10.23
N VAL A 35 11.94 -6.22 11.45
CA VAL A 35 12.37 -7.47 12.10
C VAL A 35 11.75 -8.70 11.41
N PHE A 36 10.47 -8.65 11.06
CA PHE A 36 9.78 -9.76 10.40
C PHE A 36 10.28 -10.00 8.97
N ALA A 37 10.66 -8.95 8.26
CA ALA A 37 11.21 -9.00 6.90
C ALA A 37 12.58 -9.70 6.82
N PHE A 38 13.20 -10.05 7.95
CA PHE A 38 14.37 -10.94 7.97
C PHE A 38 14.00 -12.41 7.77
N PHE A 39 12.78 -12.80 8.14
CA PHE A 39 12.32 -14.20 8.10
C PHE A 39 11.28 -14.45 7.02
N LEU A 40 10.54 -13.40 6.63
CA LEU A 40 9.47 -13.46 5.65
C LEU A 40 9.87 -12.63 4.42
N ASP A 41 9.71 -13.19 3.23
CA ASP A 41 9.93 -12.47 1.98
C ASP A 41 8.78 -11.47 1.71
N PHE A 42 8.98 -10.57 0.75
CA PHE A 42 8.06 -9.50 0.39
C PHE A 42 6.63 -10.00 0.16
N PHE A 43 6.46 -11.14 -0.51
CA PHE A 43 5.13 -11.68 -0.81
C PHE A 43 4.39 -12.12 0.46
N GLU A 44 5.08 -12.72 1.42
CA GLU A 44 4.54 -13.15 2.71
C GLU A 44 4.12 -11.94 3.55
N ILE A 45 4.95 -10.89 3.58
CA ILE A 45 4.58 -9.64 4.25
C ILE A 45 3.35 -9.02 3.58
N ALA A 46 3.33 -8.94 2.24
CA ALA A 46 2.25 -8.34 1.49
C ALA A 46 0.92 -9.09 1.63
N PHE A 47 0.93 -10.42 1.73
CA PHE A 47 -0.29 -11.22 1.84
C PHE A 47 -0.74 -11.52 3.27
N ILE A 48 0.16 -11.48 4.27
CA ILE A 48 -0.18 -11.82 5.66
C ILE A 48 -0.19 -10.57 6.54
N ILE A 49 0.87 -9.76 6.50
CA ILE A 49 1.08 -8.66 7.44
C ILE A 49 0.34 -7.39 7.00
N VAL A 50 0.34 -7.07 5.70
CA VAL A 50 -0.37 -5.87 5.20
C VAL A 50 -1.88 -5.95 5.47
N PRO A 51 -2.60 -7.05 5.15
CA PRO A 51 -4.04 -7.14 5.44
C PRO A 51 -4.36 -7.17 6.93
N LEU A 52 -3.38 -7.54 7.77
CA LEU A 52 -3.48 -7.51 9.22
C LEU A 52 -3.35 -6.08 9.77
N LEU A 53 -2.42 -5.29 9.25
CA LEU A 53 -2.09 -3.95 9.75
C LEU A 53 -2.92 -2.84 9.10
N ALA A 54 -3.33 -3.00 7.83
CA ALA A 54 -4.14 -2.03 7.10
C ALA A 54 -5.44 -1.61 7.83
N PRO A 55 -6.30 -2.53 8.34
CA PRO A 55 -7.51 -2.13 9.06
C PRO A 55 -7.21 -1.40 10.38
N VAL A 56 -6.06 -1.68 11.02
CA VAL A 56 -5.62 -1.00 12.24
C VAL A 56 -5.17 0.43 11.90
N ALA A 57 -4.36 0.59 10.85
CA ALA A 57 -3.90 1.89 10.36
C ALA A 57 -5.08 2.80 9.97
N GLN A 58 -6.06 2.25 9.24
CA GLN A 58 -7.25 3.00 8.81
C GLN A 58 -8.09 3.47 10.01
N LYS A 59 -8.25 2.64 11.05
CA LYS A 59 -8.97 3.01 12.28
C LYS A 59 -8.26 4.11 13.07
N MET A 60 -6.92 4.17 13.03
CA MET A 60 -6.13 5.24 13.63
C MET A 60 -6.13 6.54 12.81
N GLY A 61 -6.86 6.56 11.68
CA GLY A 61 -6.94 7.72 10.78
C GLY A 61 -5.64 7.96 9.99
N ILE A 62 -4.80 6.94 9.86
CA ILE A 62 -3.57 7.00 9.05
C ILE A 62 -3.96 6.80 7.59
N ASP A 63 -3.40 7.63 6.72
CA ASP A 63 -3.55 7.48 5.28
C ASP A 63 -2.89 6.15 4.82
N LEU A 64 -3.68 5.29 4.19
CA LEU A 64 -3.23 3.97 3.74
C LEU A 64 -2.11 4.05 2.70
N VAL A 65 -2.04 5.13 1.91
CA VAL A 65 -0.97 5.33 0.95
C VAL A 65 0.32 5.71 1.67
N TRP A 66 0.25 6.63 2.63
CA TRP A 66 1.39 6.95 3.48
C TRP A 66 1.93 5.72 4.21
N PHE A 67 1.02 4.92 4.79
CA PHE A 67 1.35 3.65 5.43
C PHE A 67 2.00 2.65 4.46
N GLY A 68 1.41 2.48 3.28
CA GLY A 68 1.94 1.57 2.26
C GLY A 68 3.32 1.97 1.76
N VAL A 69 3.54 3.27 1.49
CA VAL A 69 4.86 3.78 1.08
C VAL A 69 5.91 3.52 2.16
N LEU A 70 5.58 3.77 3.42
CA LEU A 70 6.50 3.50 4.53
C LEU A 70 6.87 2.02 4.61
N LEU A 71 5.87 1.13 4.49
CA LEU A 71 6.11 -0.31 4.44
C LEU A 71 6.99 -0.72 3.25
N CYS A 72 6.74 -0.17 2.06
CA CYS A 72 7.55 -0.44 0.88
C CYS A 72 9.02 -0.04 1.08
N VAL A 73 9.29 1.13 1.64
CA VAL A 73 10.66 1.60 1.92
C VAL A 73 11.37 0.65 2.87
N ILE A 74 10.69 0.20 3.93
CA ILE A 74 11.24 -0.71 4.95
C ILE A 74 11.49 -2.11 4.41
N LEU A 75 10.59 -2.61 3.57
CA LEU A 75 10.76 -3.89 2.90
C LEU A 75 11.94 -3.84 1.92
N GLN A 76 12.09 -2.75 1.18
CA GLN A 76 13.27 -2.55 0.31
C GLN A 76 14.58 -2.54 1.11
N THR A 77 14.58 -1.97 2.32
CA THR A 77 15.76 -1.94 3.19
C THR A 77 16.17 -3.35 3.62
N SER A 78 15.18 -4.23 3.81
CA SER A 78 15.38 -5.61 4.28
C SER A 78 16.08 -6.49 3.24
N PHE A 79 15.90 -6.22 1.93
CA PHE A 79 16.63 -6.91 0.85
C PHE A 79 18.14 -6.61 0.82
N LEU A 80 18.56 -5.48 1.38
CA LEU A 80 19.97 -5.03 1.40
C LEU A 80 20.70 -5.44 2.69
N HIS A 81 20.00 -5.98 3.69
CA HIS A 81 20.56 -6.18 5.02
C HIS A 81 21.62 -7.32 5.05
N PRO A 82 22.89 -7.05 5.44
CA PRO A 82 24.03 -7.98 5.34
C PRO A 82 23.83 -9.44 5.78
N PRO A 83 23.15 -9.76 6.92
CA PRO A 83 22.98 -11.15 7.34
C PRO A 83 22.01 -11.96 6.48
N PHE A 84 21.12 -11.34 5.70
CA PHE A 84 20.09 -12.05 4.90
C PHE A 84 19.89 -11.51 3.47
N GLY A 85 20.66 -10.52 3.05
CA GLY A 85 20.51 -9.86 1.75
C GLY A 85 20.80 -10.84 0.61
N PHE A 86 19.75 -11.33 -0.06
CA PHE A 86 19.85 -12.24 -1.20
C PHE A 86 20.81 -11.73 -2.28
N ALA A 87 20.84 -10.41 -2.50
CA ALA A 87 21.74 -9.79 -3.47
C ALA A 87 23.23 -9.99 -3.14
N LEU A 88 23.60 -9.98 -1.86
CA LEU A 88 24.98 -10.16 -1.41
C LEU A 88 25.43 -11.62 -1.55
N PHE A 89 24.53 -12.57 -1.28
CA PHE A 89 24.78 -13.99 -1.57
C PHE A 89 24.80 -14.30 -3.07
N TYR A 90 23.97 -13.62 -3.87
CA TYR A 90 23.96 -13.78 -5.32
C TYR A 90 25.25 -13.26 -5.95
N LEU A 91 25.71 -12.08 -5.54
CA LEU A 91 26.98 -11.51 -5.99
C LEU A 91 28.17 -12.37 -5.56
N ARG A 92 28.13 -13.05 -4.41
CA ARG A 92 29.17 -14.02 -4.00
C ARG A 92 29.30 -15.18 -4.98
N GLY A 93 28.20 -15.57 -5.65
CA GLY A 93 28.18 -16.63 -6.65
C GLY A 93 28.89 -16.28 -7.96
N ILE A 94 29.01 -14.98 -8.28
CA ILE A 94 29.67 -14.47 -9.50
C ILE A 94 30.93 -13.65 -9.22
N ALA A 95 31.24 -13.37 -7.94
CA ALA A 95 32.39 -12.57 -7.55
C ALA A 95 33.70 -13.37 -7.62
N PRO A 96 34.80 -12.76 -8.11
CA PRO A 96 36.14 -13.33 -8.05
C PRO A 96 36.55 -13.67 -6.62
N ARG A 97 37.40 -14.71 -6.45
CA ARG A 97 37.84 -15.19 -5.12
C ARG A 97 38.60 -14.13 -4.31
N GLU A 98 39.10 -13.08 -4.96
CA GLU A 98 39.79 -11.97 -4.31
C GLU A 98 38.84 -11.07 -3.51
N VAL A 99 37.54 -11.03 -3.85
CA VAL A 99 36.56 -10.17 -3.16
C VAL A 99 36.04 -10.89 -1.91
N LYS A 100 36.34 -10.34 -0.74
CA LYS A 100 35.85 -10.91 0.51
C LYS A 100 34.39 -10.55 0.71
N THR A 101 33.65 -11.42 1.38
CA THR A 101 32.24 -11.16 1.75
C THR A 101 32.10 -9.88 2.59
N SER A 102 33.15 -9.54 3.35
CA SER A 102 33.26 -8.29 4.11
C SER A 102 33.23 -7.05 3.22
N ASP A 103 33.86 -7.07 2.05
CA ASP A 103 33.91 -5.90 1.15
C ASP A 103 32.54 -5.63 0.54
N MET A 104 31.78 -6.70 0.29
CA MET A 104 30.41 -6.61 -0.19
C MET A 104 29.47 -6.05 0.89
N TYR A 105 29.65 -6.47 2.15
CA TYR A 105 28.91 -5.90 3.28
C TYR A 105 29.21 -4.41 3.47
N TRP A 106 30.48 -4.03 3.42
CA TRP A 106 30.88 -2.62 3.50
C TRP A 106 30.37 -1.78 2.31
N GLY A 107 30.16 -2.40 1.14
CA GLY A 107 29.51 -1.73 0.01
C GLY A 107 27.98 -1.56 0.16
N ALA A 108 27.30 -2.46 0.87
CA ALA A 108 25.85 -2.39 1.08
C ALA A 108 25.43 -1.52 2.27
N VAL A 109 26.26 -1.41 3.31
CA VAL A 109 25.97 -0.61 4.51
C VAL A 109 25.65 0.87 4.21
N PRO A 110 26.38 1.58 3.32
CA PRO A 110 26.04 2.95 2.95
C PRO A 110 24.63 3.08 2.34
N TRP A 111 24.22 2.11 1.52
CA TRP A 111 22.88 2.07 0.94
C TRP A 111 21.82 1.79 1.99
N LEU A 112 22.08 0.87 2.92
CA LEU A 112 21.20 0.59 4.05
C LEU A 112 20.96 1.86 4.89
N LEU A 113 22.03 2.58 5.23
CA LEU A 113 21.93 3.82 6.01
C LEU A 113 21.13 4.88 5.27
N LEU A 114 21.32 5.04 3.96
CA LEU A 114 20.54 5.97 3.16
C LEU A 114 19.04 5.63 3.18
N GLN A 115 18.69 4.35 3.09
CA GLN A 115 17.27 3.94 3.14
C GLN A 115 16.64 4.16 4.50
N LEU A 116 17.39 3.98 5.59
CA LEU A 116 16.92 4.33 6.94
C LEU A 116 16.70 5.83 7.09
N VAL A 117 17.54 6.66 6.47
CA VAL A 117 17.34 8.12 6.41
C VAL A 117 16.07 8.46 5.64
N VAL A 118 15.83 7.85 4.49
CA VAL A 118 14.60 8.05 3.70
C VAL A 118 13.37 7.63 4.51
N ALA A 119 13.39 6.47 5.16
CA ALA A 119 12.30 6.02 6.02
C ALA A 119 12.01 7.02 7.15
N SER A 120 13.07 7.53 7.79
CA SER A 120 12.95 8.52 8.87
C SER A 120 12.31 9.83 8.37
N ILE A 121 12.71 10.30 7.19
CA ILE A 121 12.14 11.51 6.56
C ILE A 121 10.66 11.30 6.23
N VAL A 122 10.28 10.13 5.71
CA VAL A 122 8.88 9.79 5.39
C VAL A 122 8.01 9.73 6.65
N ILE A 123 8.57 9.29 7.78
CA ILE A 123 7.86 9.28 9.08
C ILE A 123 7.66 10.70 9.61
N VAL A 124 8.68 11.56 9.53
CA VAL A 124 8.63 12.93 10.06
C VAL A 124 7.77 13.85 9.19
N TRP A 125 7.76 13.62 7.87
CA TRP A 125 7.09 14.50 6.91
C TRP A 125 6.03 13.75 6.07
N PRO A 126 4.85 13.45 6.63
CA PRO A 126 3.75 12.78 5.91
C PRO A 126 3.31 13.54 4.65
N GLY A 127 3.51 14.87 4.66
CA GLY A 127 3.22 15.73 3.53
C GLY A 127 3.98 15.35 2.26
N LEU A 128 5.20 14.78 2.34
CA LEU A 128 5.94 14.37 1.12
C LEU A 128 5.20 13.32 0.31
N VAL A 129 4.43 12.45 0.96
CA VAL A 129 3.69 11.37 0.30
C VAL A 129 2.26 11.80 -0.04
N THR A 130 1.65 12.62 0.80
CA THR A 130 0.21 12.95 0.69
C THR A 130 -0.08 14.26 -0.03
N THR A 131 0.91 15.16 -0.23
CA THR A 131 0.67 16.46 -0.89
C THR A 131 0.34 16.37 -2.37
N TRP A 132 0.72 15.29 -3.04
CA TRP A 132 0.52 15.10 -4.48
C TRP A 132 -0.52 14.03 -4.82
N ILE A 133 -1.16 13.45 -3.82
CA ILE A 133 -2.25 12.49 -4.01
C ILE A 133 -3.57 13.22 -3.93
N ASP A 134 -4.26 13.33 -5.07
CA ASP A 134 -5.66 13.70 -5.11
C ASP A 134 -6.44 12.67 -4.30
N LYS A 135 -7.12 13.13 -3.24
CA LYS A 135 -8.03 12.27 -2.48
C LYS A 135 -9.02 11.65 -3.45
N PRO A 136 -9.25 10.32 -3.42
CA PRO A 136 -10.26 9.71 -4.28
C PRO A 136 -11.58 10.43 -4.05
N GLN A 137 -12.05 11.17 -5.05
CA GLN A 137 -13.36 11.78 -4.99
C GLN A 137 -14.35 10.62 -4.93
N ALA A 138 -15.01 10.48 -3.78
CA ALA A 138 -16.13 9.57 -3.66
C ALA A 138 -17.22 10.11 -4.59
N ILE A 139 -17.28 9.58 -5.81
CA ILE A 139 -18.34 9.88 -6.77
C ILE A 139 -19.61 9.27 -6.19
N ASP A 140 -20.42 10.14 -5.60
CA ASP A 140 -21.71 9.81 -5.00
C ASP A 140 -22.72 9.52 -6.11
N LEU A 141 -22.85 8.22 -6.46
CA LEU A 141 -23.70 7.73 -7.55
C LEU A 141 -25.19 8.09 -7.35
N ASP A 142 -25.60 8.38 -6.11
CA ASP A 142 -26.98 8.76 -5.78
C ASP A 142 -27.34 10.19 -6.24
N LYS A 143 -26.34 11.03 -6.55
CA LYS A 143 -26.53 12.39 -7.06
C LYS A 143 -26.46 12.48 -8.59
N VAL A 144 -26.18 11.38 -9.28
CA VAL A 144 -26.13 11.33 -10.74
C VAL A 144 -27.56 11.36 -11.29
N LYS A 145 -28.13 12.56 -11.45
CA LYS A 145 -29.35 12.75 -12.22
C LYS A 145 -29.05 12.59 -13.70
N ILE A 146 -29.39 11.42 -14.23
CA ILE A 146 -29.41 11.17 -15.67
C ILE A 146 -30.65 11.90 -16.22
N GLU A 147 -30.47 13.17 -16.61
CA GLU A 147 -31.47 13.89 -17.39
C GLU A 147 -31.48 13.29 -18.79
N VAL A 148 -32.29 12.25 -19.00
CA VAL A 148 -32.59 11.76 -20.34
C VAL A 148 -33.34 12.88 -21.06
N PRO A 149 -32.83 13.44 -22.16
CA PRO A 149 -33.59 14.39 -22.95
C PRO A 149 -34.84 13.66 -23.44
N VAL A 150 -36.01 14.03 -22.90
CA VAL A 150 -37.28 13.53 -23.39
C VAL A 150 -37.53 14.26 -24.71
N GLU A 151 -37.04 13.70 -25.82
CA GLU A 151 -37.50 14.15 -27.12
C GLU A 151 -39.02 13.95 -27.19
N PRO A 152 -39.80 14.95 -27.62
CA PRO A 152 -41.23 14.78 -27.80
C PRO A 152 -41.48 13.60 -28.74
N TYR A 153 -42.19 12.58 -28.25
CA TYR A 153 -42.58 11.45 -29.06
C TYR A 153 -43.37 11.94 -30.27
N ALA A 154 -42.75 11.92 -31.44
CA ALA A 154 -43.44 12.12 -32.71
C ALA A 154 -44.27 10.85 -32.96
N PRO A 155 -45.61 10.96 -33.10
CA PRO A 155 -46.42 9.82 -33.50
C PRO A 155 -45.87 9.23 -34.81
N PRO A 156 -45.85 7.89 -34.96
CA PRO A 156 -45.50 7.28 -36.22
C PRO A 156 -46.40 7.85 -37.33
N PRO A 157 -45.86 8.12 -38.53
CA PRO A 157 -46.70 8.59 -39.63
C PRO A 157 -47.83 7.58 -39.86
N GLU A 158 -49.06 8.09 -39.89
CA GLU A 158 -50.24 7.27 -40.14
C GLU A 158 -50.13 6.70 -41.55
N PHE A 159 -49.88 5.39 -41.64
CA PHE A 159 -49.77 4.71 -42.93
C PHE A 159 -51.15 4.74 -43.60
N ALA A 160 -51.24 5.42 -44.75
CA ALA A 160 -52.45 5.44 -45.55
C ALA A 160 -52.91 3.99 -45.83
N PRO A 161 -54.22 3.69 -45.77
CA PRO A 161 -54.72 2.35 -46.06
C PRO A 161 -54.22 1.91 -47.43
N LEU A 162 -53.59 0.72 -47.49
CA LEU A 162 -53.18 0.13 -48.74
C LEU A 162 -54.44 -0.08 -49.59
N GLU A 163 -54.65 0.73 -50.62
CA GLU A 163 -55.69 0.50 -51.61
C GLU A 163 -55.34 -0.78 -52.37
N ILE A 164 -55.96 -1.89 -51.97
CA ILE A 164 -55.84 -3.16 -52.70
C ILE A 164 -56.94 -3.16 -53.77
N PRO A 165 -56.61 -3.00 -55.07
CA PRO A 165 -57.62 -2.96 -56.13
C PRO A 165 -58.30 -4.32 -56.27
N ALA A 166 -59.62 -4.35 -56.13
CA ALA A 166 -60.43 -5.55 -56.32
C ALA A 166 -60.42 -5.97 -57.81
N LYS A 167 -60.17 -7.24 -58.07
CA LYS A 167 -60.31 -7.90 -59.38
C LYS A 167 -61.56 -8.77 -59.38
#